data_AF-K9X816-F1
#
_entry.id   AF-K9X816-F1
#
_cell.length_a   1.000
_cell.length_b   1.000
_cell.length_c   1.000
_cell.angle_alpha   90.00
_cell.angle_beta   90.00
_cell.angle_gamma   90.00
#
_symmetry.space_group_name_H-M   'P 1'
#
loop_
_entity.id
_entity.type
_entity.pdbx_description
1 polymer ?
#
loop_
_entity_poly.entity_id
_entity_poly.type
_entity_poly.pdbx_seq_one_letter_code
_entity_poly.pdbx_strand_id
1 'polypeptide(L)'
;MKLSHSFTANITKDTYVSSYGNGNNQSCSFIEHGETVTINFNTDCLHQLRETINTLQQIYQSLSQQRQQQITIEIEQLNTHTLIPTSQNNNGKSHIAKIGL
;
A
#
# COMPACT_ATOMS: atom_id res chain seq x y z
N MET A 1 7.61 38.10 8.91
CA MET A 1 8.08 36.72 9.18
C MET A 1 6.88 35.79 8.99
N LYS A 2 6.85 34.97 7.94
CA LYS A 2 5.76 33.99 7.74
C LYS A 2 6.06 32.81 8.66
N LEU A 3 5.21 32.52 9.64
CA LEU A 3 5.27 31.25 10.35
C LEU A 3 4.98 30.14 9.33
N SER A 4 5.95 29.26 9.12
CA SER A 4 5.74 28.02 8.37
C SER A 4 5.16 27.01 9.34
N HIS A 5 3.84 26.85 9.32
CA HIS A 5 3.18 25.74 10.00
C HIS A 5 3.26 24.54 9.06
N SER A 6 4.08 23.55 9.43
CA SER A 6 4.06 22.25 8.76
C SER A 6 2.95 21.41 9.41
N PHE A 7 2.06 20.88 8.59
CA PHE A 7 1.06 19.90 8.98
C PHE A 7 1.34 18.61 8.22
N THR A 8 1.31 17.48 8.91
CA THR A 8 1.52 16.16 8.29
C THR A 8 0.21 15.41 8.32
N ALA A 9 -0.27 15.03 7.14
CA ALA A 9 -1.47 14.24 6.96
C ALA A 9 -1.15 12.82 6.49
N ASN A 10 -1.81 11.84 7.08
CA ASN A 10 -1.61 10.42 6.79
C ASN A 10 -2.80 9.84 6.03
N ILE A 11 -2.53 9.37 4.81
CA ILE A 11 -3.50 8.58 4.04
C ILE A 11 -3.25 7.11 4.37
N THR A 12 -4.27 6.45 4.89
CA THR A 12 -4.26 5.03 5.25
C THR A 12 -5.15 4.23 4.30
N LYS A 13 -5.13 2.90 4.40
CA LYS A 13 -6.04 2.02 3.62
C LYS A 13 -7.53 2.28 3.88
N ASP A 14 -7.85 2.88 5.03
CA ASP A 14 -9.23 3.16 5.46
C ASP A 14 -9.63 4.63 5.17
N THR A 15 -8.71 5.44 4.62
CA THR A 15 -8.97 6.84 4.28
C THR A 15 -9.87 6.94 3.06
N TYR A 16 -11.00 7.61 3.22
CA TYR A 16 -11.89 7.95 2.11
C TYR A 16 -11.43 9.24 1.42
N VAL A 17 -11.19 9.16 0.10
CA VAL A 17 -10.81 10.31 -0.74
C VAL A 17 -12.00 10.70 -1.60
N SER A 18 -12.28 12.00 -1.64
CA SER A 18 -13.37 12.61 -2.40
C SER A 18 -12.83 13.77 -3.25
N SER A 19 -13.54 14.09 -4.32
CA SER A 19 -13.28 15.28 -5.12
C SER A 19 -14.52 16.13 -5.25
N TYR A 20 -14.32 17.44 -5.33
CA TYR A 20 -15.39 18.41 -5.52
C TYR A 20 -14.87 19.59 -6.32
N GLY A 21 -15.67 20.10 -7.25
CA GLY A 21 -15.37 21.30 -8.03
C GLY A 21 -16.38 22.40 -7.75
N ASN A 22 -15.90 23.62 -7.52
CA ASN A 22 -16.76 24.80 -7.42
C ASN A 22 -16.16 25.97 -8.20
N GLY A 23 -16.85 26.39 -9.25
CA GLY A 23 -16.41 27.46 -10.14
C GLY A 23 -15.03 27.17 -10.73
N ASN A 24 -14.07 28.05 -10.43
CA ASN A 24 -12.70 27.98 -10.95
C ASN A 24 -11.77 27.08 -10.12
N ASN A 25 -12.24 26.54 -9.00
CA ASN A 25 -11.43 25.72 -8.11
C ASN A 25 -11.86 24.25 -8.17
N GLN A 26 -10.88 23.36 -8.27
CA GLN A 26 -11.04 21.92 -8.11
C GLN A 26 -10.39 21.50 -6.80
N SER A 27 -11.04 20.61 -6.06
CA SER A 27 -10.56 20.20 -4.74
C SER A 27 -10.50 18.69 -4.61
N CYS A 28 -9.49 18.22 -3.89
CA CYS A 28 -9.35 16.86 -3.42
C CYS A 28 -9.40 16.89 -1.90
N SER A 29 -10.29 16.12 -1.29
CA SER A 29 -10.46 16.10 0.16
C SER A 29 -10.46 14.68 0.70
N PHE A 30 -9.90 14.52 1.89
CA PHE A 30 -9.93 13.26 2.63
C PHE A 30 -10.09 13.52 4.12
N ILE A 31 -10.47 12.48 4.87
CA ILE A 31 -10.66 12.58 6.32
C ILE A 31 -9.45 11.97 7.02
N GLU A 32 -8.90 12.71 7.98
CA GLU A 32 -7.84 12.25 8.87
C GLU A 32 -8.21 12.59 10.32
N HIS A 33 -8.20 11.61 11.22
CA HIS A 33 -8.54 11.79 12.64
C HIS A 33 -9.87 12.54 12.91
N GLY A 34 -10.84 12.44 12.00
CA GLY A 34 -12.13 13.14 12.07
C GLY A 34 -12.12 14.55 11.51
N GLU A 35 -10.97 15.05 11.06
CA GLU A 35 -10.82 16.34 10.40
C GLU A 35 -10.80 16.17 8.88
N THR A 36 -11.41 17.12 8.16
CA THR A 36 -11.35 17.14 6.70
C THR A 36 -10.12 17.91 6.25
N VAL A 37 -9.24 17.23 5.51
CA VAL A 37 -8.10 17.83 4.83
C VAL A 37 -8.49 18.05 3.38
N THR A 38 -8.40 19.30 2.90
CA THR A 38 -8.76 19.69 1.53
C THR A 38 -7.59 20.36 0.84
N ILE A 39 -7.24 19.86 -0.35
CA ILE A 39 -6.27 20.45 -1.26
C ILE A 39 -7.02 21.10 -2.42
N ASN A 40 -6.82 22.39 -2.61
CA ASN A 40 -7.47 23.18 -3.65
C ASN A 40 -6.51 23.48 -4.79
N PHE A 41 -7.02 23.41 -6.00
CA PHE A 41 -6.32 23.64 -7.25
C PHE A 41 -7.11 24.62 -8.11
N ASN A 42 -6.41 25.47 -8.84
CA ASN A 42 -6.96 26.37 -9.84
C ASN A 42 -6.09 26.36 -11.10
N THR A 43 -6.43 27.18 -12.09
CA THR A 43 -5.69 27.26 -13.36
C THR A 43 -4.25 27.72 -13.20
N ASP A 44 -3.95 28.49 -12.16
CA ASP A 44 -2.62 29.09 -11.95
C ASP A 44 -1.62 28.05 -11.43
N CYS A 45 -2.09 26.94 -10.85
CA CYS A 45 -1.25 25.88 -10.30
C CYS A 45 -1.17 24.63 -11.18
N LEU A 46 -1.57 24.69 -12.47
CA LEU A 46 -1.58 23.52 -13.36
C LEU A 46 -0.22 22.83 -13.46
N HIS A 47 0.87 23.60 -13.53
CA HIS A 47 2.22 23.04 -13.56
C HIS A 47 2.54 22.28 -12.26
N GLN A 48 2.28 22.88 -11.10
CA GLN A 48 2.51 22.26 -9.79
C GLN A 48 1.61 21.04 -9.58
N LEU A 49 0.37 21.08 -10.05
CA LEU A 49 -0.55 19.94 -10.03
C LEU A 49 0.01 18.78 -10.86
N ARG A 50 0.52 19.06 -12.06
CA ARG A 50 1.17 18.05 -12.90
C ARG A 50 2.36 17.41 -12.18
N GLU A 51 3.24 18.22 -11.61
CA GLU A 51 4.40 17.70 -10.86
C GLU A 51 3.96 16.87 -9.64
N THR A 52 2.93 17.33 -8.91
CA THR A 52 2.36 16.59 -7.77
C THR A 52 1.84 15.23 -8.22
N ILE A 53 1.09 15.16 -9.32
CA ILE A 53 0.59 13.90 -9.89
C ILE A 53 1.75 12.96 -10.24
N ASN A 54 2.78 13.47 -10.92
CA ASN A 54 3.96 12.69 -11.31
C ASN A 54 4.66 12.09 -10.07
N THR A 55 4.87 12.89 -9.02
CA THR A 55 5.47 12.41 -7.77
C THR A 55 4.61 11.36 -7.08
N LEU A 56 3.29 11.57 -6.98
CA LEU A 56 2.37 10.59 -6.39
C LEU A 56 2.36 9.27 -7.17
N GLN A 57 2.45 9.31 -8.50
CA GLN A 57 2.55 8.11 -9.34
C GLN A 57 3.85 7.33 -9.09
N GLN A 58 4.99 8.03 -8.94
CA GLN A 58 6.26 7.39 -8.61
C GLN A 58 6.22 6.74 -7.22
N ILE A 59 5.63 7.42 -6.23
CA ILE A 59 5.43 6.87 -4.88
C ILE A 59 4.58 5.60 -4.96
N TYR A 60 3.45 5.65 -5.67
CA TYR A 60 2.59 4.47 -5.87
C TYR A 60 3.35 3.29 -6.47
N GLN A 61 4.12 3.52 -7.54
CA GLN A 61 4.91 2.47 -8.17
C GLN A 61 5.92 1.85 -7.20
N SER A 62 6.63 2.68 -6.43
CA SER A 62 7.60 2.21 -5.44
C SER A 62 6.94 1.36 -4.35
N LEU A 63 5.83 1.84 -3.77
CA LEU A 63 5.08 1.11 -2.75
C LEU A 63 4.50 -0.20 -3.30
N SER A 64 4.02 -0.21 -4.55
CA SER A 64 3.53 -1.42 -5.21
C SER A 64 4.63 -2.47 -5.38
N GLN A 65 5.84 -2.05 -5.76
CA GLN A 65 6.98 -2.97 -5.88
C GLN A 65 7.39 -3.54 -4.52
N GLN A 66 7.47 -2.68 -3.49
CA GLN A 66 7.74 -3.13 -2.12
C GLN A 66 6.70 -4.15 -1.64
N ARG A 67 5.42 -3.90 -1.91
CA ARG A 67 4.35 -4.83 -1.55
C ARG A 67 4.48 -6.17 -2.27
N GLN A 68 4.82 -6.16 -3.56
CA GLN A 68 5.04 -7.38 -4.32
C GLN A 68 6.22 -8.19 -3.77
N GLN A 69 7.32 -7.53 -3.40
CA GLN A 69 8.48 -8.18 -2.78
C GLN A 69 8.13 -8.83 -1.44
N GLN A 70 7.36 -8.13 -0.59
CA GLN A 70 6.88 -8.69 0.68
C GLN A 70 6.08 -9.97 0.45
N ILE A 71 5.14 -9.95 -0.50
CA ILE A 71 4.33 -11.12 -0.84
C ILE A 71 5.21 -12.27 -1.33
N THR A 72 6.20 -12.01 -2.19
CA THR A 72 7.13 -13.06 -2.67
C THR A 72 7.89 -13.70 -1.51
N ILE A 73 8.41 -12.91 -0.58
CA ILE A 73 9.12 -13.41 0.61
C ILE A 73 8.19 -14.25 1.49
N GLU A 74 6.96 -13.77 1.73
CA GLU A 74 5.95 -14.51 2.50
C GLU A 74 5.64 -15.89 1.86
N ILE A 75 5.54 -15.95 0.52
CA ILE A 75 5.32 -17.20 -0.23
C ILE A 75 6.52 -18.15 -0.12
N GLU A 76 7.75 -17.64 -0.25
CA GLU A 76 8.97 -18.46 -0.11
C GLU A 76 9.10 -19.08 1.29
N GLN A 77 8.74 -18.33 2.34
CA GLN A 77 8.71 -18.83 3.71
C GLN A 77 7.67 -19.94 3.90
N LEU A 78 6.48 -19.80 3.31
CA LEU A 78 5.45 -20.85 3.37
C LEU A 78 5.92 -22.14 2.66
N ASN A 79 6.65 -22.03 1.55
CA ASN A 79 7.16 -23.18 0.80
C ASN A 79 8.34 -23.89 1.49
N THR A 80 9.13 -23.20 2.31
CA THR A 80 10.22 -23.85 3.07
C THR A 80 9.68 -24.61 4.28
N HIS A 81 8.55 -24.20 4.86
CA HIS A 81 7.89 -24.93 5.95
C HIS A 81 7.14 -26.20 5.51
N THR A 82 6.86 -26.39 4.22
CA THR A 82 6.31 -27.65 3.67
C THR A 82 7.39 -28.70 3.36
N LEU A 83 8.67 -28.32 3.38
CA LEU A 83 9.80 -29.24 3.29
C LEU A 83 10.30 -29.60 4.69
N ILE A 84 9.42 -30.09 5.57
CA ILE A 84 9.89 -30.88 6.72
C ILE A 84 10.53 -32.12 6.11
N PRO A 85 11.84 -32.38 6.30
CA PRO A 85 12.41 -33.65 5.93
C PRO A 85 11.66 -34.67 6.78
N THR A 86 10.85 -35.53 6.16
CA THR A 86 10.54 -36.81 6.77
C THR A 86 11.90 -37.44 6.98
N SER A 87 12.37 -37.35 8.22
CA SER A 87 13.47 -38.11 8.77
C SER A 87 13.35 -39.52 8.21
N GLN A 88 14.13 -39.83 7.17
CA GLN A 88 14.46 -41.20 6.82
C GLN A 88 15.43 -41.64 7.91
N ASN A 89 14.89 -41.86 9.11
CA ASN A 89 15.51 -42.77 10.04
C ASN A 89 15.39 -44.15 9.39
N ASN A 90 16.50 -44.62 8.83
CA ASN A 90 16.67 -45.96 8.35
C ASN A 90 16.38 -46.94 9.49
N ASN A 91 15.14 -47.39 9.58
CA ASN A 91 14.81 -48.75 9.97
C ASN A 91 13.43 -49.10 9.43
N GLY A 92 13.44 -50.08 8.53
CA GLY A 92 12.28 -50.45 7.72
C GLY A 92 11.02 -50.69 8.53
N LYS A 93 9.99 -49.92 8.21
CA LYS A 93 8.59 -50.36 8.17
C LYS A 93 7.81 -49.34 7.35
N SER A 94 7.48 -49.73 6.12
CA SER A 94 6.56 -49.02 5.25
C SER A 94 5.21 -48.88 5.98
N HIS A 95 4.84 -47.65 6.32
CA HIS A 95 3.47 -47.33 6.66
C HIS A 95 2.91 -46.42 5.56
N ILE A 96 2.11 -47.05 4.69
CA ILE A 96 1.22 -46.37 3.77
C ILE A 96 0.19 -45.61 4.63
N ALA A 97 0.28 -44.29 4.66
CA ALA A 97 -0.81 -43.46 5.17
C ALA A 97 -1.92 -43.44 4.12
N LYS A 98 -2.99 -44.23 4.35
CA LYS A 98 -4.27 -44.05 3.67
C LYS A 98 -4.82 -42.68 4.05
N ILE A 99 -4.99 -41.80 3.08
CA ILE A 99 -5.87 -40.64 3.20
C ILE A 99 -7.29 -41.19 3.03
N GLY A 100 -8.10 -41.09 4.10
CA GLY A 100 -9.51 -41.42 4.08
C GLY A 100 -10.30 -40.42 3.25
N LEU A 101 -11.31 -40.94 2.56
CA LEU A 101 -12.24 -40.29 1.63
C LEU A 101 -12.83 -38.96 2.12
#